data_AF-A0A093XB77-F1
#
_entry.id   AF-A0A093XB77-F1
#
_cell.length_a   1.000
_cell.length_b   1.000
_cell.length_c   1.000
_cell.angle_alpha   90.00
_cell.angle_beta   90.00
_cell.angle_gamma   90.00
#
_symmetry.space_group_name_H-M   'P 1'
#
loop_
_entity.id
_entity.type
_entity.pdbx_description
1 polymer ?
#
loop_
_entity_poly.entity_id
_entity_poly.type
_entity_poly.pdbx_seq_one_letter_code
_entity_poly.pdbx_strand_id
1 'polypeptide(L)'
;GSRRRQRWENDRLIGVPGVVAPSSRDWEVHSTSPVRRVPYYLAPLWEGVAESRRSLKAAEEERGRVPSELRERIRRGKVEGEMLRKLEGEVRRFVVEWEDAVRQRVEEERADELESSDEEVVFVGRDLSARTMREREEERRARVERERERCVFEARVGDRGGALGRYLVHALAGYYGLRSWSVTVGGGRRALVGIREAGREMPRPLYAMV
;
A
#
# COMPACT_ATOMS: atom_id res chain seq x y z
N GLY A 1 29.93 -45.03 -45.14
CA GLY A 1 29.42 -45.33 -43.79
C GLY A 1 27.91 -45.44 -43.86
N SER A 2 27.32 -46.50 -43.30
CA SER A 2 25.86 -46.69 -43.31
C SER A 2 25.16 -45.56 -42.55
N ARG A 3 24.01 -45.08 -43.04
CA ARG A 3 23.13 -44.12 -42.33
C ARG A 3 22.85 -44.54 -40.88
N ARG A 4 22.79 -45.85 -40.63
CA ARG A 4 22.58 -46.42 -39.29
C ARG A 4 23.73 -46.09 -38.33
N ARG A 5 24.96 -46.07 -38.86
CA ARG A 5 26.17 -45.70 -38.10
C ARG A 5 26.20 -44.20 -37.81
N GLN A 6 25.89 -43.35 -38.79
CA GLN A 6 25.81 -41.90 -38.57
C GLN A 6 24.76 -41.52 -37.53
N ARG A 7 23.60 -42.19 -37.53
CA ARG A 7 22.57 -41.97 -36.48
C ARG A 7 23.10 -42.34 -35.10
N TRP A 8 23.71 -43.51 -34.98
CA TRP A 8 24.31 -43.95 -33.71
C TRP A 8 25.45 -43.02 -33.24
N GLU A 9 26.26 -42.50 -34.15
CA GLU A 9 27.33 -41.55 -33.84
C GLU A 9 26.78 -40.19 -33.40
N ASN A 10 25.69 -39.71 -34.02
CA ASN A 10 24.99 -38.48 -33.62
C ASN A 10 24.26 -38.64 -32.28
N ASP A 11 23.57 -39.76 -32.06
CA ASP A 11 22.84 -40.03 -30.81
C ASP A 11 23.80 -40.12 -29.61
N ARG A 12 25.05 -40.54 -29.85
CA ARG A 12 26.12 -40.57 -28.85
C ARG A 12 27.00 -39.33 -28.86
N LEU A 13 26.67 -38.33 -29.68
CA LEU A 13 27.38 -37.07 -29.82
C LEU A 13 28.90 -37.25 -30.01
N ILE A 14 29.30 -38.31 -30.72
CA ILE A 14 30.70 -38.66 -30.93
C ILE A 14 31.34 -37.57 -31.82
N GLY A 15 32.34 -36.87 -31.28
CA GLY A 15 33.07 -35.81 -31.98
C GLY A 15 32.61 -34.39 -31.66
N VAL A 16 31.59 -34.20 -30.80
CA VAL A 16 31.18 -32.87 -30.32
C VAL A 16 32.09 -32.46 -29.15
N PRO A 17 32.91 -31.41 -29.28
CA PRO A 17 33.80 -30.96 -28.21
C PRO A 17 32.98 -30.46 -27.01
N GLY A 18 33.36 -30.88 -25.80
CA GLY A 18 32.70 -30.48 -24.56
C GLY A 18 31.50 -31.34 -24.13
N VAL A 19 31.18 -32.41 -24.87
CA VAL A 19 30.14 -33.36 -24.43
C VAL A 19 30.68 -34.27 -23.34
N VAL A 20 30.11 -34.13 -22.15
CA VAL A 20 30.30 -35.05 -21.02
C VAL A 20 29.01 -35.86 -20.89
N ALA A 21 29.12 -37.19 -20.90
CA ALA A 21 27.95 -38.04 -20.65
C ALA A 21 27.38 -37.73 -19.26
N PRO A 22 26.05 -37.66 -19.09
CA PRO A 22 25.46 -37.41 -17.78
C PRO A 22 25.94 -38.47 -16.81
N SER A 23 26.51 -38.01 -15.71
CA SER A 23 26.93 -38.82 -14.59
C SER A 23 25.70 -39.34 -13.83
N SER A 24 25.86 -40.38 -13.01
CA SER A 24 24.78 -40.83 -12.12
C SER A 24 24.25 -39.72 -11.21
N ARG A 25 25.09 -38.73 -10.90
CA ARG A 25 24.79 -37.59 -10.04
C ARG A 25 23.84 -36.58 -10.70
N ASP A 26 23.85 -36.49 -12.04
CA ASP A 26 22.93 -35.61 -12.79
C ASP A 26 21.47 -36.10 -12.72
N TRP A 27 21.27 -37.36 -12.31
CA TRP A 27 19.96 -37.95 -12.06
C TRP A 27 19.51 -37.85 -10.60
N GLU A 28 20.35 -37.32 -9.70
CA GLU A 28 19.97 -37.09 -8.32
C GLU A 28 19.01 -35.91 -8.23
N VAL A 29 17.89 -36.09 -7.53
CA VAL A 29 16.91 -35.01 -7.32
C VAL A 29 17.50 -34.02 -6.32
N HIS A 30 18.07 -32.92 -6.81
CA HIS A 30 18.50 -31.79 -6.00
C HIS A 30 17.89 -30.47 -6.49
N SER A 31 17.79 -29.50 -5.59
CA SER A 31 17.41 -28.14 -5.97
C SER A 31 18.39 -27.61 -7.01
N THR A 32 17.87 -27.08 -8.12
CA THR A 32 18.67 -26.34 -9.12
C THR A 32 19.02 -24.94 -8.64
N SER A 33 18.34 -24.45 -7.59
CA SER A 33 18.58 -23.16 -6.97
C SER A 33 19.49 -23.29 -5.73
N PRO A 34 20.32 -22.27 -5.42
CA PRO A 34 21.16 -22.30 -4.23
C PRO A 34 20.32 -22.39 -2.96
N VAL A 35 20.56 -23.43 -2.16
CA VAL A 35 19.85 -23.65 -0.89
C VAL A 35 20.45 -22.73 0.18
N ARG A 36 19.72 -21.68 0.56
CA ARG A 36 20.06 -20.82 1.71
C ARG A 36 19.39 -21.36 2.97
N ARG A 37 20.20 -21.77 3.96
CA ARG A 37 19.68 -22.13 5.29
C ARG A 37 19.43 -20.84 6.08
N VAL A 38 18.16 -20.50 6.27
CA VAL A 38 17.74 -19.40 7.14
C VAL A 38 17.54 -19.96 8.55
N PRO A 39 18.22 -19.42 9.58
CA PRO A 39 18.02 -19.85 10.95
C PRO A 39 16.56 -19.71 11.39
N TYR A 40 16.04 -20.71 12.09
CA TYR A 40 14.62 -20.79 12.44
C TYR A 40 14.13 -19.62 13.32
N TYR A 41 15.00 -19.06 14.16
CA TYR A 41 14.64 -17.91 15.01
C TYR A 41 14.29 -16.63 14.22
N LEU A 42 14.64 -16.55 12.93
CA LEU A 42 14.24 -15.44 12.05
C LEU A 42 12.87 -15.66 11.40
N ALA A 43 12.30 -16.88 11.46
CA ALA A 43 11.03 -17.19 10.83
C ALA A 43 9.88 -16.27 11.28
N PRO A 44 9.72 -15.94 12.58
CA PRO A 44 8.64 -15.07 13.04
C PRO A 44 8.72 -13.64 12.46
N LEU A 45 9.94 -13.13 12.28
CA LEU A 45 10.16 -11.81 11.66
C LEU A 45 9.72 -11.82 10.20
N TRP A 46 9.95 -12.93 9.50
CA TRP A 46 9.54 -13.10 8.10
C TRP A 46 8.04 -13.32 7.96
N GLU A 47 7.41 -14.03 8.89
CA GLU A 47 5.96 -14.21 8.96
C GLU A 47 5.25 -12.86 9.09
N GLY A 48 5.71 -11.97 9.98
CA GLY A 48 5.14 -10.62 10.10
C GLY A 48 5.22 -9.79 8.81
N VAL A 49 6.35 -9.86 8.09
CA VAL A 49 6.51 -9.20 6.79
C VAL A 49 5.60 -9.83 5.73
N ALA A 50 5.48 -11.16 5.73
CA ALA A 50 4.62 -11.88 4.79
C ALA A 50 3.14 -11.59 5.03
N GLU A 51 2.70 -11.53 6.28
CA GLU A 51 1.33 -11.15 6.68
C GLU A 51 1.01 -9.70 6.30
N SER A 52 1.95 -8.79 6.56
CA SER A 52 1.82 -7.41 6.11
C SER A 52 1.65 -7.36 4.59
N ARG A 53 2.51 -8.04 3.82
CA ARG A 53 2.37 -8.09 2.35
C ARG A 53 1.06 -8.74 1.89
N ARG A 54 0.60 -9.80 2.54
CA ARG A 54 -0.68 -10.46 2.23
C ARG A 54 -1.86 -9.53 2.51
N SER A 55 -1.87 -8.85 3.65
CA SER A 55 -2.92 -7.87 3.97
C SER A 55 -2.88 -6.66 3.04
N LEU A 56 -1.69 -6.25 2.59
CA LEU A 56 -1.56 -5.22 1.57
C LEU A 56 -2.20 -5.68 0.24
N LYS A 57 -1.88 -6.88 -0.24
CA LYS A 57 -2.44 -7.45 -1.47
C LYS A 57 -3.95 -7.70 -1.37
N ALA A 58 -4.43 -8.25 -0.26
CA ALA A 58 -5.85 -8.48 -0.04
C ALA A 58 -6.65 -7.17 -0.06
N ALA A 59 -6.12 -6.10 0.56
CA ALA A 59 -6.75 -4.78 0.50
C ALA A 59 -6.73 -4.17 -0.92
N GLU A 60 -5.76 -4.55 -1.74
CA GLU A 60 -5.69 -4.14 -3.15
C GLU A 60 -6.72 -4.90 -4.00
N GLU A 61 -6.87 -6.20 -3.78
CA GLU A 61 -7.87 -7.05 -4.45
C GLU A 61 -9.32 -6.67 -4.06
N GLU A 62 -9.53 -6.24 -2.81
CA GLU A 62 -10.84 -5.79 -2.32
C GLU A 62 -11.16 -4.34 -2.72
N ARG A 63 -10.21 -3.60 -3.30
CA ARG A 63 -10.45 -2.23 -3.80
C ARG A 63 -11.47 -2.26 -4.92
N GLY A 64 -12.45 -1.35 -4.87
CA GLY A 64 -13.52 -1.28 -5.85
C GLY A 64 -14.55 -2.40 -5.73
N ARG A 65 -14.39 -3.34 -4.79
CA ARG A 65 -15.39 -4.36 -4.47
C ARG A 65 -16.26 -3.88 -3.33
N VAL A 66 -17.58 -3.84 -3.55
CA VAL A 66 -18.52 -3.47 -2.49
C VAL A 66 -18.61 -4.63 -1.48
N PRO A 67 -18.33 -4.40 -0.18
CA PRO A 67 -18.42 -5.45 0.83
C PRO A 67 -19.80 -6.11 0.82
N SER A 68 -19.84 -7.45 0.81
CA SER A 68 -21.09 -8.23 0.73
C SER A 68 -22.06 -7.89 1.87
N GLU A 69 -21.53 -7.69 3.07
CA GLU A 69 -22.30 -7.23 4.23
C GLU A 69 -22.92 -5.84 4.04
N LEU A 70 -22.20 -4.91 3.42
CA LEU A 70 -22.71 -3.57 3.14
C LEU A 70 -23.86 -3.65 2.14
N ARG A 71 -23.69 -4.43 1.06
CA ARG A 71 -24.76 -4.69 0.08
C ARG A 71 -25.99 -5.26 0.77
N GLU A 72 -25.79 -6.21 1.69
CA GLU A 72 -26.89 -6.82 2.40
C GLU A 72 -27.60 -5.85 3.36
N ARG A 73 -26.85 -5.00 4.06
CA ARG A 73 -27.42 -3.98 4.95
C ARG A 73 -28.22 -2.92 4.20
N ILE A 74 -27.75 -2.50 3.02
CA ILE A 74 -28.49 -1.58 2.16
C ILE A 74 -29.76 -2.26 1.63
N ARG A 75 -29.66 -3.50 1.13
CA ARG A 75 -30.81 -4.29 0.69
C ARG A 75 -31.89 -4.42 1.78
N ARG A 76 -31.48 -4.53 3.04
CA ARG A 76 -32.38 -4.62 4.21
C ARG A 76 -32.90 -3.26 4.70
N GLY A 77 -32.56 -2.15 4.06
CA GLY A 77 -32.97 -0.80 4.46
C GLY A 77 -32.35 -0.32 5.78
N LYS A 78 -31.27 -0.97 6.25
CA LYS A 78 -30.61 -0.61 7.53
C LYS A 78 -29.63 0.55 7.39
N VAL A 79 -29.34 0.98 6.16
CA VAL A 79 -28.45 2.07 5.83
C VAL A 79 -29.27 3.15 5.15
N GLU A 80 -29.31 4.32 5.74
CA GLU A 80 -29.89 5.50 5.10
C GLU A 80 -28.97 5.93 3.95
N GLY A 81 -29.49 5.94 2.72
CA GLY A 81 -28.71 6.30 1.54
C GLY A 81 -28.14 7.73 1.61
N GLU A 82 -28.80 8.64 2.33
CA GLU A 82 -28.29 9.99 2.58
C GLU A 82 -27.02 9.99 3.44
N MET A 83 -26.99 9.19 4.51
CA MET A 83 -25.81 9.06 5.38
C MET A 83 -24.63 8.50 4.60
N LEU A 84 -24.86 7.49 3.78
CA LEU A 84 -23.84 6.91 2.90
C LEU A 84 -23.30 7.96 1.92
N ARG A 85 -24.19 8.70 1.24
CA ARG A 85 -23.81 9.78 0.31
C ARG A 85 -22.96 10.87 0.98
N LYS A 86 -23.33 11.29 2.20
CA LYS A 86 -22.59 12.31 2.96
C LYS A 86 -21.18 11.83 3.32
N LEU A 87 -21.08 10.65 3.93
CA LEU A 87 -19.80 10.07 4.33
C LEU A 87 -18.90 9.80 3.12
N GLU A 88 -19.45 9.26 2.03
CA GLU A 88 -18.70 9.01 0.82
C GLU A 88 -18.23 10.32 0.16
N GLY A 89 -19.07 11.35 0.14
CA GLY A 89 -18.69 12.68 -0.33
C GLY A 89 -17.52 13.26 0.47
N GLU A 90 -17.50 13.08 1.78
CA GLU A 90 -16.38 13.49 2.64
C GLU A 90 -15.10 12.73 2.33
N VAL A 91 -15.17 11.39 2.19
CA VAL A 91 -14.02 10.56 1.85
C VAL A 91 -13.45 10.95 0.48
N ARG A 92 -14.30 11.17 -0.52
CA ARG A 92 -13.85 11.58 -1.86
C ARG A 92 -13.24 12.98 -1.86
N ARG A 93 -13.85 13.95 -1.17
CA ARG A 93 -13.26 15.29 -1.00
C ARG A 93 -11.88 15.21 -0.36
N PHE A 94 -11.73 14.39 0.68
CA PHE A 94 -10.43 14.18 1.31
C PHE A 94 -9.37 13.64 0.35
N VAL A 95 -9.70 12.67 -0.50
CA VAL A 95 -8.76 12.13 -1.48
C VAL A 95 -8.37 13.20 -2.51
N VAL A 96 -9.33 13.97 -3.02
CA VAL A 96 -9.05 15.06 -3.98
C VAL A 96 -8.18 16.14 -3.34
N GLU A 97 -8.56 16.64 -2.16
CA GLU A 97 -7.80 17.65 -1.42
C GLU A 97 -6.37 17.19 -1.15
N TRP A 98 -6.19 15.91 -0.84
CA TRP A 98 -4.85 15.34 -0.67
C TRP A 98 -4.06 15.28 -1.98
N GLU A 99 -4.65 14.81 -3.07
CA GLU A 99 -3.99 14.75 -4.37
C GLU A 99 -3.56 16.13 -4.86
N ASP A 100 -4.43 17.13 -4.68
CA ASP A 100 -4.12 18.52 -5.01
C ASP A 100 -3.04 19.10 -4.09
N ALA A 101 -3.08 18.81 -2.78
CA ALA A 101 -2.03 19.23 -1.85
C ALA A 101 -0.68 18.54 -2.10
N VAL A 102 -0.67 17.32 -2.65
CA VAL A 102 0.54 16.65 -3.11
C VAL A 102 1.05 17.31 -4.38
N ARG A 103 0.17 17.62 -5.34
CA ARG A 103 0.56 18.30 -6.59
C ARG A 103 1.15 19.69 -6.32
N GLN A 104 0.49 20.49 -5.48
CA GLN A 104 0.96 21.82 -5.09
C GLN A 104 2.34 21.75 -4.42
N ARG A 105 2.56 20.79 -3.52
CA ARG A 105 3.89 20.61 -2.91
C ARG A 105 4.98 20.26 -3.90
N VAL A 106 4.70 19.39 -4.86
CA VAL A 106 5.68 19.05 -5.90
C VAL A 106 6.00 20.29 -6.76
N GLU A 107 5.03 21.15 -7.00
CA GLU A 107 5.23 22.42 -7.71
C GLU A 107 6.03 23.44 -6.86
N GLU A 108 5.73 23.56 -5.57
CA GLU A 108 6.47 24.39 -4.60
C GLU A 108 7.91 23.91 -4.45
N GLU A 109 8.15 22.61 -4.24
CA GLU A 109 9.50 22.04 -4.15
C GLU A 109 10.31 22.31 -5.43
N ARG A 110 9.67 22.21 -6.59
CA ARG A 110 10.30 22.54 -7.87
C ARG A 110 10.60 24.03 -8.01
N ALA A 111 9.79 24.91 -7.43
CA ALA A 111 10.02 26.35 -7.43
C ALA A 111 11.17 26.72 -6.47
N ASP A 112 11.18 26.15 -5.27
CA ASP A 112 12.24 26.33 -4.27
C ASP A 112 13.62 25.87 -4.80
N GLU A 113 13.67 24.76 -5.56
CA GLU A 113 14.89 24.28 -6.23
C GLU A 113 15.43 25.28 -7.26
N LEU A 114 14.53 26.00 -7.95
CA LEU A 114 14.92 27.02 -8.93
C LEU A 114 15.39 28.32 -8.26
N GLU A 115 14.77 28.71 -7.14
CA GLU A 115 15.17 29.89 -6.36
C GLU A 115 16.50 29.68 -5.62
N SER A 116 16.69 28.49 -5.03
CA SER A 116 17.93 28.13 -4.32
C SER A 116 19.15 28.03 -5.25
N SER A 117 18.97 27.88 -6.57
CA SER A 117 20.10 27.84 -7.52
C SER A 117 20.81 29.18 -7.67
N ASP A 118 20.19 30.30 -7.27
CA ASP A 118 20.73 31.66 -7.42
C ASP A 118 21.21 32.30 -6.09
N GLU A 119 21.09 31.62 -4.95
CA GLU A 119 21.59 32.11 -3.66
C GLU A 119 23.02 31.62 -3.35
N GLU A 120 23.93 32.57 -3.07
CA GLU A 120 25.32 32.33 -2.69
C GLU A 120 25.41 31.45 -1.43
N VAL A 121 26.07 30.29 -1.54
CA VAL A 121 26.24 29.35 -0.43
C VAL A 121 27.15 29.97 0.65
N VAL A 122 26.56 30.58 1.68
CA VAL A 122 27.28 31.10 2.84
C VAL A 122 27.65 29.93 3.76
N PHE A 123 28.92 29.52 3.75
CA PHE A 123 29.44 28.47 4.63
C PHE A 123 29.54 28.95 6.08
N VAL A 124 28.50 28.70 6.87
CA VAL A 124 28.54 28.84 8.33
C VAL A 124 28.91 27.50 8.97
N GLY A 125 29.72 27.53 10.03
CA GLY A 125 30.31 26.37 10.71
C GLY A 125 29.36 25.18 10.98
N ARG A 126 29.95 23.98 10.88
CA ARG A 126 29.35 22.66 10.60
C ARG A 126 28.31 22.11 11.60
N ASP A 127 28.21 22.65 12.80
CA ASP A 127 27.54 21.94 13.91
C ASP A 127 26.13 22.48 14.25
N LEU A 128 25.83 23.75 13.96
CA LEU A 128 24.50 24.34 14.22
C LEU A 128 23.53 24.14 13.04
N SER A 129 24.05 24.14 11.80
CA SER A 129 23.25 24.01 10.57
C SER A 129 22.65 22.60 10.38
N ALA A 130 23.40 21.54 10.72
CA ALA A 130 22.93 20.17 10.53
C ALA A 130 21.78 19.79 11.49
N ARG A 131 21.75 20.37 12.70
CA ARG A 131 20.72 20.10 13.71
C ARG A 131 19.41 20.82 13.38
N THR A 132 19.48 22.09 12.99
CA THR A 132 18.31 22.88 12.60
C THR A 132 17.68 22.40 11.29
N MET A 133 18.48 21.89 10.34
CA MET A 133 17.97 21.26 9.11
C MET A 133 17.23 19.95 9.41
N ARG A 134 17.77 19.10 10.29
CA ARG A 134 17.08 17.88 10.73
C ARG A 134 15.77 18.15 11.45
N GLU A 135 15.76 19.11 12.37
CA GLU A 135 14.55 19.52 13.10
C GLU A 135 13.48 20.07 12.11
N ARG A 136 13.87 20.91 11.14
CA ARG A 136 12.98 21.38 10.08
C ARG A 136 12.45 20.27 9.17
N GLU A 137 13.27 19.28 8.84
CA GLU A 137 12.84 18.11 8.06
C GLU A 137 11.88 17.22 8.86
N GLU A 138 12.12 17.00 10.14
CA GLU A 138 11.26 16.22 11.03
C GLU A 138 9.89 16.89 11.21
N GLU A 139 9.86 18.21 11.40
CA GLU A 139 8.60 18.98 11.46
C GLU A 139 7.83 18.90 10.14
N ARG A 140 8.52 18.99 8.99
CA ARG A 140 7.90 18.80 7.67
C ARG A 140 7.29 17.41 7.54
N ARG A 141 8.03 16.35 7.93
CA ARG A 141 7.54 14.96 7.89
C ARG A 141 6.33 14.76 8.79
N ALA A 142 6.37 15.29 10.01
CA ALA A 142 5.25 15.21 10.95
C ALA A 142 4.00 15.94 10.47
N ARG A 143 4.17 17.10 9.80
CA ARG A 143 3.07 17.83 9.17
C ARG A 143 2.43 17.02 8.05
N VAL A 144 3.25 16.45 7.17
CA VAL A 144 2.77 15.59 6.06
C VAL A 144 2.03 14.37 6.62
N GLU A 145 2.52 13.76 7.69
CA GLU A 145 1.86 12.61 8.31
C GLU A 145 0.51 12.97 8.92
N ARG A 146 0.38 14.13 9.58
CA ARG A 146 -0.92 14.62 10.08
C ARG A 146 -1.92 14.90 8.97
N GLU A 147 -1.45 15.40 7.84
CA GLU A 147 -2.30 15.70 6.68
C GLU A 147 -2.72 14.44 5.91
N ARG A 148 -2.04 13.30 6.13
CA ARG A 148 -2.43 11.98 5.56
C ARG A 148 -3.68 11.40 6.20
N GLU A 149 -4.21 12.01 7.24
CA GLU A 149 -5.27 11.47 8.06
C GLU A 149 -6.42 12.48 8.21
N ARG A 150 -7.66 12.00 8.10
CA ARG A 150 -8.85 12.82 8.33
C ARG A 150 -9.85 12.08 9.20
N CYS A 151 -10.39 12.77 10.19
CA CYS A 151 -11.56 12.30 10.92
C CYS A 151 -12.80 12.52 10.04
N VAL A 152 -13.44 11.43 9.63
CA VAL A 152 -14.64 11.47 8.76
C VAL A 152 -15.91 11.36 9.60
N PHE A 153 -15.85 10.69 10.75
CA PHE A 153 -17.05 10.50 11.56
C PHE A 153 -16.73 10.53 13.05
N GLU A 154 -17.59 11.20 13.82
CA GLU A 154 -17.54 11.24 15.28
C GLU A 154 -18.90 10.82 15.84
N ALA A 155 -18.89 9.82 16.72
CA ALA A 155 -20.06 9.38 17.45
C ALA A 155 -19.91 9.72 18.93
N ARG A 156 -20.94 10.32 19.52
CA ARG A 156 -21.04 10.52 20.97
C ARG A 156 -21.40 9.22 21.67
N VAL A 157 -21.07 9.12 22.96
CA VAL A 157 -21.52 8.01 23.81
C VAL A 157 -23.04 7.99 23.85
N GLY A 158 -23.63 6.84 23.48
CA GLY A 158 -25.09 6.65 23.42
C GLY A 158 -25.73 6.86 22.05
N ASP A 159 -24.98 7.30 21.03
CA ASP A 159 -25.52 7.47 19.68
C ASP A 159 -25.90 6.11 19.06
N ARG A 160 -27.21 5.90 18.86
CA ARG A 160 -27.76 4.68 18.22
C ARG A 160 -27.19 4.45 16.81
N GLY A 161 -26.89 5.53 16.08
CA GLY A 161 -26.27 5.48 14.75
C GLY A 161 -24.73 5.41 14.77
N GLY A 162 -24.09 5.54 15.94
CA GLY A 162 -22.64 5.67 16.04
C GLY A 162 -21.88 4.42 15.58
N ALA A 163 -22.38 3.24 15.91
CA ALA A 163 -21.77 1.98 15.45
C ALA A 163 -21.90 1.81 13.92
N LEU A 164 -23.04 2.20 13.36
CA LEU A 164 -23.30 2.12 11.92
C LEU A 164 -22.42 3.10 11.15
N GLY A 165 -22.33 4.35 11.58
CA GLY A 165 -21.48 5.36 10.92
C GLY A 165 -20.01 4.94 10.88
N ARG A 166 -19.46 4.44 11.99
CA ARG A 166 -18.08 3.90 12.01
C ARG A 166 -17.92 2.73 11.04
N TYR A 167 -18.88 1.80 11.04
CA TYR A 167 -18.86 0.67 10.11
C TYR A 167 -18.85 1.13 8.64
N LEU A 168 -19.68 2.13 8.29
CA LEU A 168 -19.72 2.70 6.95
C LEU A 168 -18.37 3.32 6.57
N VAL A 169 -17.74 4.06 7.48
CA VAL A 169 -16.41 4.64 7.23
C VAL A 169 -15.37 3.55 6.95
N HIS A 170 -15.34 2.47 7.72
CA HIS A 170 -14.42 1.35 7.48
C HIS A 170 -14.70 0.64 6.15
N ALA A 171 -15.98 0.44 5.81
CA ALA A 171 -16.38 -0.18 4.55
C ALA A 171 -16.02 0.69 3.34
N LEU A 172 -16.24 2.02 3.44
CA LEU A 172 -15.85 2.98 2.42
C LEU A 172 -14.33 3.05 2.27
N ALA A 173 -13.59 3.09 3.38
CA ALA A 173 -12.13 3.08 3.34
C ALA A 173 -11.61 1.82 2.62
N GLY A 174 -12.16 0.64 2.92
CA GLY A 174 -11.84 -0.60 2.19
C GLY A 174 -12.15 -0.50 0.70
N TYR A 175 -13.32 0.02 0.33
CA TYR A 175 -13.71 0.20 -1.07
C TYR A 175 -12.75 1.11 -1.85
N TYR A 176 -12.30 2.22 -1.25
CA TYR A 176 -11.37 3.16 -1.89
C TYR A 176 -9.89 2.73 -1.76
N GLY A 177 -9.57 1.72 -0.95
CA GLY A 177 -8.19 1.29 -0.67
C GLY A 177 -7.46 2.19 0.34
N LEU A 178 -8.20 2.88 1.20
CA LEU A 178 -7.69 3.77 2.24
C LEU A 178 -7.44 2.99 3.55
N ARG A 179 -6.50 3.48 4.38
CA ARG A 179 -6.37 3.02 5.76
C ARG A 179 -7.53 3.55 6.58
N SER A 180 -8.00 2.76 7.56
CA SER A 180 -8.99 3.23 8.52
C SER A 180 -8.73 2.67 9.90
N TRP A 181 -9.00 3.46 10.93
CA TRP A 181 -8.94 3.05 12.33
C TRP A 181 -9.95 3.85 13.13
N SER A 182 -10.30 3.36 14.33
CA SER A 182 -11.21 4.04 15.23
C SER A 182 -10.52 4.37 16.54
N VAL A 183 -10.73 5.58 17.03
CA VAL A 183 -10.10 6.10 18.25
C VAL A 183 -11.21 6.47 19.24
N THR A 184 -11.01 6.11 20.50
CA THR A 184 -11.93 6.48 21.59
C THR A 184 -11.39 7.73 22.27
N VAL A 185 -12.16 8.82 22.28
CA VAL A 185 -11.76 10.10 22.87
C VAL A 185 -12.85 10.57 23.82
N GLY A 186 -12.53 10.62 25.12
CA GLY A 186 -13.22 11.40 26.16
C GLY A 186 -14.75 11.55 26.09
N GLY A 187 -15.50 10.47 25.79
CA GLY A 187 -16.96 10.52 25.67
C GLY A 187 -17.53 10.23 24.28
N GLY A 188 -16.70 9.77 23.34
CA GLY A 188 -17.14 9.34 22.01
C GLY A 188 -16.13 8.45 21.30
N ARG A 189 -16.51 7.93 20.14
CA ARG A 189 -15.61 7.19 19.23
C ARG A 189 -15.58 7.85 17.86
N ARG A 190 -14.37 8.11 17.38
CA ARG A 190 -14.08 8.71 16.08
C ARG A 190 -13.63 7.64 15.09
N ALA A 191 -13.99 7.81 13.83
CA ALA A 191 -13.53 7.00 12.71
C ALA A 191 -12.65 7.88 11.83
N LEU A 192 -11.40 7.48 11.68
CA LEU A 192 -10.42 8.17 10.86
C LEU A 192 -10.12 7.35 9.61
N VAL A 193 -9.81 8.08 8.55
CA VAL A 193 -9.38 7.53 7.27
C VAL A 193 -8.03 8.15 6.94
N GLY A 194 -7.12 7.34 6.40
CA GLY A 194 -5.80 7.80 5.98
C GLY A 194 -5.36 7.21 4.66
N ILE A 195 -4.44 7.89 3.99
CA ILE A 195 -4.03 7.52 2.63
C ILE A 195 -2.92 6.48 2.70
N ARG A 196 -3.13 5.35 2.02
CA ARG A 196 -2.18 4.23 1.99
C ARG A 196 -1.17 4.37 0.86
N GLU A 197 -1.68 4.59 -0.36
CA GLU A 197 -0.91 4.81 -1.58
C GLU A 197 -1.57 5.96 -2.34
N ALA A 198 -0.77 6.91 -2.84
CA ALA A 198 -1.25 8.05 -3.62
C ALA A 198 -1.22 7.72 -5.12
N GLY A 199 -2.13 8.30 -5.91
CA GLY A 199 -2.04 8.30 -7.38
C GLY A 199 -2.74 7.16 -8.13
N ARG A 200 -3.81 6.58 -7.58
CA ARG A 200 -4.63 5.57 -8.28
C ARG A 200 -6.02 6.11 -8.59
N GLU A 201 -6.52 5.87 -9.80
CA GLU A 201 -7.87 6.28 -10.22
C GLU A 201 -8.94 5.85 -9.21
N MET A 202 -9.73 6.81 -8.71
CA MET A 202 -10.76 6.54 -7.73
C MET A 202 -11.86 5.64 -8.33
N PRO A 203 -12.27 4.57 -7.63
CA PRO A 203 -13.39 3.74 -8.06
C PRO A 203 -14.70 4.54 -8.06
N ARG A 204 -15.71 4.02 -8.78
CA ARG A 204 -17.01 4.67 -8.95
C ARG A 204 -17.69 4.95 -7.61
N PRO A 205 -18.56 5.97 -7.52
CA PRO A 205 -19.28 6.23 -6.29
C PRO A 205 -20.12 5.03 -5.86
N LEU A 206 -19.97 4.61 -4.60
CA LEU A 206 -20.64 3.43 -4.04
C LEU A 206 -22.15 3.65 -3.95
N TYR A 207 -22.59 4.85 -3.55
CA TYR A 207 -24.01 5.22 -3.53
C TYR A 207 -24.69 5.16 -4.91
N ALA A 208 -23.92 5.19 -6.01
CA ALA A 208 -24.47 5.13 -7.37
C ALA A 208 -24.57 3.69 -7.90
N MET A 209 -24.01 2.71 -7.18
CA MET A 209 -24.01 1.30 -7.55
C MET A 209 -24.96 0.43 -6.72
N VAL A 210 -25.59 1.01 -5.70
CA VAL A 210 -26.55 0.32 -4.81
C VAL A 210 -27.89 1.03 -4.87
#